data_AF-A0A3E4MIU2-F1
#
_entry.id   AF-A0A3E4MIU2-F1
#
_cell.length_a   1.000
_cell.length_b   1.000
_cell.length_c   1.000
_cell.angle_alpha   90.00
_cell.angle_beta   90.00
_cell.angle_gamma   90.00
#
_symmetry.space_group_name_H-M   'P 1'
#
loop_
_entity.id
_entity.type
_entity.pdbx_description
1 polymer ?
#
loop_
_entity_poly.entity_id
_entity_poly.type
_entity_poly.pdbx_seq_one_letter_code
_entity_poly.pdbx_strand_id
1 'polypeptide(L)'
;MEIIQLLKNIDFENATPNDIRNILCSRTLPTILSEVIKGTYIVRARKGDGYTKRSQMTYCPIRFCTSIQRATLAGQTMFYGVISDDQAHLENARAISIGECSKLTREGKESIGREKFTLSYWEVIKPLRVISFVADSTFPEVQNNKLLNDLRDVFRKLLFTDQEKDLIRFISNEFSKIVTDNKEYLISATISSDIINNTEIDGIIFPSVQLGGQAGLNIALSTKAVNSKLRFIRTIGHTLYKNRDKSLLRMEKVTENKCKTKDLNQFNNQIILNELNIKSIKELPLII
;
A
#
# COMPACT_ATOMS: atom_id res chain seq x y z
N MET A 1 3.53 -12.25 -27.25
CA MET A 1 2.07 -12.47 -27.33
C MET A 1 1.62 -13.74 -26.62
N GLU A 2 2.29 -14.88 -26.81
CA GLU A 2 1.92 -16.18 -26.19
C GLU A 2 1.89 -16.17 -24.66
N ILE A 3 2.92 -15.65 -23.97
CA ILE A 3 2.98 -15.61 -22.49
C ILE A 3 1.83 -14.80 -21.90
N ILE A 4 1.54 -13.62 -22.43
CA ILE A 4 0.45 -12.78 -21.94
C ILE A 4 -0.88 -13.51 -22.10
N GLN A 5 -1.08 -14.22 -23.21
CA GLN A 5 -2.30 -15.00 -23.43
C GLN A 5 -2.42 -16.16 -22.43
N LEU A 6 -1.33 -16.87 -22.16
CA LEU A 6 -1.29 -17.91 -21.13
C LEU A 6 -1.63 -17.35 -19.75
N LEU A 7 -1.06 -16.20 -19.38
CA LEU A 7 -1.34 -15.54 -18.10
C LEU A 7 -2.79 -15.05 -18.00
N LYS A 8 -3.36 -14.52 -19.09
CA LYS A 8 -4.77 -14.08 -19.14
C LYS A 8 -5.76 -15.24 -19.02
N ASN A 9 -5.37 -16.43 -19.45
CA ASN A 9 -6.22 -17.62 -19.47
C ASN A 9 -6.11 -18.46 -18.17
N ILE A 10 -5.42 -17.96 -17.14
CA ILE A 10 -5.32 -18.65 -15.87
C ILE A 10 -6.70 -18.77 -15.22
N ASP A 11 -7.04 -19.99 -14.84
CA ASP A 11 -8.18 -20.26 -13.95
C ASP A 11 -7.74 -20.03 -12.49
N PHE A 12 -8.07 -18.84 -11.95
CA PHE A 12 -7.70 -18.45 -10.59
C PHE A 12 -8.30 -19.34 -9.50
N GLU A 13 -9.33 -20.14 -9.79
CA GLU A 13 -9.92 -21.04 -8.79
C GLU A 13 -9.01 -22.21 -8.47
N ASN A 14 -8.31 -22.73 -9.48
CA ASN A 14 -7.50 -23.95 -9.38
C ASN A 14 -5.99 -23.69 -9.50
N ALA A 15 -5.59 -22.51 -9.98
CA ALA A 15 -4.19 -22.20 -10.20
C ALA A 15 -3.41 -21.98 -8.90
N THR A 16 -2.12 -22.30 -8.98
CA THR A 16 -1.13 -22.18 -7.92
C THR A 16 0.00 -21.24 -8.34
N PRO A 17 0.84 -20.79 -7.40
CA PRO A 17 2.03 -20.01 -7.76
C PRO A 17 2.97 -20.74 -8.73
N ASN A 18 3.00 -22.07 -8.71
CA ASN A 18 3.83 -22.84 -9.64
C ASN A 18 3.36 -22.74 -11.08
N ASP A 19 2.05 -22.60 -11.33
CA ASP A 19 1.53 -22.42 -12.68
C ASP A 19 2.01 -21.09 -13.28
N ILE A 20 2.04 -20.03 -12.47
CA ILE A 20 2.59 -18.72 -12.87
C ILE A 20 4.09 -18.87 -13.20
N ARG A 21 4.85 -19.54 -12.33
CA ARG A 21 6.29 -19.77 -12.52
C ARG A 21 6.59 -20.56 -13.79
N ASN A 22 5.79 -21.58 -14.06
CA ASN A 22 5.91 -22.41 -15.26
C ASN A 22 5.66 -21.58 -16.52
N ILE A 23 4.63 -20.72 -16.54
CA ILE A 23 4.35 -19.82 -17.67
C ILE A 23 5.48 -18.79 -17.87
N LEU A 24 6.04 -18.25 -16.79
CA LEU A 24 7.15 -17.30 -16.85
C LEU A 24 8.51 -17.97 -17.12
N CYS A 25 8.60 -19.31 -17.03
CA CYS A 25 9.78 -20.14 -17.32
C CYS A 25 11.10 -19.65 -16.68
N SER A 26 11.07 -19.14 -15.44
CA SER A 26 12.25 -18.54 -14.77
C SER A 26 12.91 -17.38 -15.53
N ARG A 27 12.21 -16.75 -16.49
CA ARG A 27 12.73 -15.59 -17.21
C ARG A 27 12.94 -14.43 -16.24
N THR A 28 14.04 -13.71 -16.42
CA THR A 28 14.20 -12.40 -15.77
C THR A 28 13.14 -11.46 -16.34
N LEU A 29 12.27 -10.96 -15.47
CA LEU A 29 11.25 -9.99 -15.89
C LEU A 29 11.91 -8.63 -16.14
N PRO A 30 11.58 -7.97 -17.28
CA PRO A 30 12.00 -6.60 -17.49
C PRO A 30 11.31 -5.73 -16.43
N THR A 31 12.09 -4.95 -15.69
CA THR A 31 11.64 -4.26 -14.47
C THR A 31 12.27 -2.90 -14.35
N ILE A 32 11.61 -2.00 -13.62
CA ILE A 32 12.20 -0.72 -13.23
C ILE A 32 12.83 -0.91 -11.85
N LEU A 33 14.16 -0.94 -11.81
CA LEU A 33 14.89 -0.90 -10.55
C LEU A 33 14.95 0.55 -10.04
N SER A 34 14.58 0.75 -8.79
CA SER A 34 14.62 2.04 -8.11
C SER A 34 15.27 1.91 -6.74
N GLU A 35 15.69 3.04 -6.18
CA GLU A 35 16.23 3.11 -4.83
C GLU A 35 15.39 4.07 -3.98
N VAL A 36 14.89 3.60 -2.84
CA VAL A 36 14.35 4.49 -1.81
C VAL A 36 15.50 4.93 -0.93
N ILE A 37 15.81 6.22 -1.00
CA ILE A 37 17.00 6.80 -0.37
C ILE A 37 16.86 6.89 1.15
N LYS A 38 18.01 7.03 1.82
CA LYS A 38 18.07 7.28 3.27
C LYS A 38 17.36 8.59 3.62
N GLY A 39 16.61 8.57 4.74
CA GLY A 39 15.84 9.72 5.23
C GLY A 39 14.39 9.75 4.77
N THR A 40 14.01 8.94 3.77
CA THR A 40 12.61 8.79 3.36
C THR A 40 11.78 8.16 4.47
N TYR A 41 10.56 8.67 4.67
CA TYR A 41 9.58 8.07 5.57
C TYR A 41 8.63 7.13 4.82
N ILE A 42 8.39 5.96 5.41
CA ILE A 42 7.35 5.02 5.03
C ILE A 42 6.28 5.04 6.12
N VAL A 43 5.04 5.25 5.72
CA VAL A 43 3.88 5.26 6.62
C VAL A 43 3.11 3.95 6.47
N ARG A 44 2.73 3.33 7.58
CA ARG A 44 1.89 2.12 7.59
C ARG A 44 0.71 2.30 8.52
N ALA A 45 -0.50 2.08 8.02
CA ALA A 45 -1.70 2.02 8.84
C ALA A 45 -2.00 0.60 9.32
N ARG A 46 -2.62 0.52 10.49
CA ARG A 46 -3.29 -0.66 11.00
C ARG A 46 -4.65 -0.25 11.53
N LYS A 47 -5.71 -0.95 11.14
CA LYS A 47 -7.05 -0.74 11.72
C LYS A 47 -7.01 -1.09 13.21
N GLY A 48 -7.67 -0.27 14.02
CA GLY A 48 -7.69 -0.38 15.47
C GLY A 48 -6.82 0.66 16.17
N ASP A 49 -6.86 0.62 17.48
CA ASP A 49 -6.28 1.63 18.35
C ASP A 49 -5.37 1.00 19.42
N GLY A 50 -4.47 1.80 20.00
CA GLY A 50 -3.61 1.38 21.11
C GLY A 50 -2.35 0.61 20.70
N TYR A 51 -2.01 0.57 19.41
CA TYR A 51 -0.75 0.00 18.95
C TYR A 51 0.39 1.00 19.19
N THR A 52 1.23 0.74 20.18
CA THR A 52 2.30 1.68 20.60
C THR A 52 3.70 1.15 20.32
N LYS A 53 3.84 -0.16 20.10
CA LYS A 53 5.13 -0.84 19.97
C LYS A 53 5.46 -1.17 18.52
N ARG A 54 6.76 -1.14 18.19
CA ARG A 54 7.30 -1.60 16.90
C ARG A 54 6.72 -2.96 16.48
N SER A 55 6.73 -3.94 17.38
CA SER A 55 6.26 -5.31 17.10
C SER A 55 4.76 -5.40 16.75
N GLN A 56 3.96 -4.41 17.12
CA GLN A 56 2.55 -4.34 16.76
C GLN A 56 2.35 -3.69 15.38
N MET A 57 3.35 -2.99 14.86
CA MET A 57 3.26 -2.22 13.63
C MET A 57 4.12 -2.77 12.49
N THR A 58 4.89 -3.83 12.71
CA THR A 58 5.68 -4.49 11.64
C THR A 58 4.80 -5.40 10.77
N TYR A 59 4.71 -6.67 11.14
CA TYR A 59 4.24 -7.74 10.27
C TYR A 59 2.97 -8.37 10.81
N CYS A 60 2.13 -8.87 9.91
CA CYS A 60 1.06 -9.77 10.30
C CYS A 60 1.70 -11.11 10.74
N PRO A 61 1.35 -11.66 11.92
CA PRO A 61 1.78 -13.01 12.29
C PRO A 61 1.35 -14.03 11.22
N ILE A 62 2.27 -14.89 10.79
CA ILE A 62 2.08 -15.79 9.64
C ILE A 62 0.78 -16.62 9.72
N ARG A 63 0.38 -17.06 10.93
CA ARG A 63 -0.87 -17.81 11.15
C ARG A 63 -2.15 -17.07 10.71
N PHE A 64 -2.09 -15.75 10.57
CA PHE A 64 -3.21 -14.93 10.12
C PHE A 64 -3.08 -14.53 8.63
N CYS A 65 -1.98 -14.90 7.97
CA CYS A 65 -1.77 -14.66 6.54
C CYS A 65 -2.43 -15.76 5.71
N THR A 66 -3.75 -15.89 5.80
CA THR A 66 -4.50 -16.99 5.13
C THR A 66 -4.90 -16.68 3.70
N SER A 67 -4.82 -15.42 3.27
CA SER A 67 -5.22 -14.98 1.93
C SER A 67 -4.07 -14.37 1.15
N ILE A 68 -4.18 -14.44 -0.17
CA ILE A 68 -3.25 -13.77 -1.10
C ILE A 68 -3.53 -12.26 -1.05
N GLN A 69 -2.46 -11.47 -1.06
CA GLN A 69 -2.49 -10.02 -1.16
C GLN A 69 -1.72 -9.59 -2.42
N ARG A 70 -1.92 -8.35 -2.84
CA ARG A 70 -1.38 -7.80 -4.11
C ARG A 70 0.10 -8.10 -4.37
N ALA A 71 0.93 -8.10 -3.33
CA ALA A 71 2.36 -8.41 -3.43
C ALA A 71 2.81 -9.57 -2.50
N THR A 72 1.89 -10.35 -1.93
CA THR A 72 2.26 -11.39 -0.94
C THR A 72 1.37 -12.61 -1.06
N LEU A 73 1.99 -13.80 -1.18
CA LEU A 73 1.27 -15.07 -1.21
C LEU A 73 0.70 -15.42 0.18
N ALA A 74 -0.34 -16.27 0.19
CA ALA A 74 -0.85 -16.87 1.43
C ALA A 74 0.27 -17.65 2.15
N GLY A 75 0.26 -17.62 3.49
CA GLY A 75 1.29 -18.21 4.34
C GLY A 75 2.58 -17.38 4.43
N GLN A 76 2.67 -16.24 3.75
CA GLN A 76 3.84 -15.35 3.81
C GLN A 76 3.49 -14.01 4.48
N THR A 77 4.50 -13.27 4.92
CA THR A 77 4.31 -11.95 5.52
C THR A 77 5.28 -10.94 4.94
N MET A 78 4.77 -9.75 4.65
CA MET A 78 5.55 -8.61 4.19
C MET A 78 5.11 -7.36 4.96
N PHE A 79 5.99 -6.36 4.96
CA PHE A 79 5.66 -5.04 5.47
C PHE A 79 5.07 -4.20 4.35
N TYR A 80 3.79 -3.85 4.50
CA TYR A 80 3.11 -2.90 3.60
C TYR A 80 3.14 -1.50 4.19
N GLY A 81 3.46 -0.51 3.37
CA GLY A 81 3.36 0.89 3.72
C GLY A 81 3.17 1.75 2.47
N VAL A 82 3.29 3.06 2.67
CA VAL A 82 3.14 4.08 1.64
C VAL A 82 4.38 4.98 1.68
N ILE A 83 4.93 5.26 0.51
CA ILE A 83 5.93 6.31 0.29
C ILE A 83 5.29 7.48 -0.44
N SER A 84 5.81 8.68 -0.20
CA SER A 84 5.45 9.87 -0.96
C SER A 84 6.61 10.89 -0.92
N ASP A 85 6.45 11.95 -1.68
CA ASP A 85 7.51 12.79 -2.24
C ASP A 85 7.77 14.11 -1.47
N ASP A 86 6.91 14.56 -0.55
CA ASP A 86 7.14 15.74 0.33
C ASP A 86 6.39 15.72 1.71
N GLN A 87 6.54 16.75 2.56
CA GLN A 87 5.88 16.96 3.86
C GLN A 87 4.34 17.11 3.85
N ALA A 88 3.73 17.85 2.91
CA ALA A 88 2.28 17.83 2.64
C ALA A 88 1.79 16.40 2.33
N HIS A 89 2.71 15.51 1.96
CA HIS A 89 2.43 14.12 1.66
C HIS A 89 2.41 13.22 2.88
N LEU A 90 2.77 13.69 4.08
CA LEU A 90 2.43 12.91 5.27
C LEU A 90 0.91 12.85 5.45
N GLU A 91 0.18 13.90 5.07
CA GLU A 91 -1.29 13.88 5.08
C GLU A 91 -1.84 12.95 3.99
N ASN A 92 -1.28 13.02 2.77
CA ASN A 92 -1.63 12.09 1.69
C ASN A 92 -1.31 10.64 2.05
N ALA A 93 -0.11 10.34 2.55
CA ALA A 93 0.30 9.00 2.99
C ALA A 93 -0.61 8.47 4.11
N ARG A 94 -1.07 9.34 5.01
CA ARG A 94 -2.08 8.97 6.02
C ARG A 94 -3.42 8.64 5.37
N ALA A 95 -3.91 9.49 4.48
CA ALA A 95 -5.17 9.29 3.77
C ALA A 95 -5.14 7.99 2.94
N ILE A 96 -4.06 7.75 2.18
CA ILE A 96 -3.83 6.52 1.40
C ILE A 96 -3.83 5.30 2.33
N SER A 97 -2.99 5.31 3.36
CA SER A 97 -2.84 4.15 4.24
C SER A 97 -4.17 3.80 4.93
N ILE A 98 -4.97 4.80 5.29
CA ILE A 98 -6.29 4.61 5.89
C ILE A 98 -7.31 4.14 4.85
N GLY A 99 -7.35 4.77 3.67
CA GLY A 99 -8.26 4.38 2.58
C GLY A 99 -8.11 2.91 2.18
N GLU A 100 -6.86 2.42 2.12
CA GLU A 100 -6.56 1.00 1.81
C GLU A 100 -7.11 0.03 2.87
N CYS A 101 -7.25 0.46 4.12
CA CYS A 101 -7.67 -0.39 5.25
C CYS A 101 -9.10 -0.12 5.75
N SER A 102 -9.74 0.95 5.26
CA SER A 102 -11.01 1.45 5.79
C SER A 102 -12.20 0.75 5.13
N LYS A 103 -13.10 0.21 5.96
CA LYS A 103 -14.37 -0.33 5.49
C LYS A 103 -15.27 0.80 4.97
N LEU A 104 -15.29 1.93 5.68
CA LEU A 104 -16.06 3.11 5.30
C LEU A 104 -15.68 3.65 3.91
N THR A 105 -14.38 3.69 3.62
CA THR A 105 -13.89 4.13 2.31
C THR A 105 -14.30 3.15 1.21
N ARG A 106 -14.20 1.85 1.49
CA ARG A 106 -14.57 0.79 0.54
C ARG A 106 -16.07 0.73 0.23
N GLU A 107 -16.93 0.99 1.22
CA GLU A 107 -18.39 1.04 1.05
C GLU A 107 -18.86 2.28 0.27
N GLY A 108 -17.95 3.21 -0.02
CA GLY A 108 -18.17 4.31 -0.95
C GLY A 108 -18.89 5.51 -0.33
N LYS A 109 -19.58 6.27 -1.19
CA LYS A 109 -20.09 7.60 -0.86
C LYS A 109 -21.17 7.58 0.22
N GLU A 110 -21.99 6.55 0.33
CA GLU A 110 -23.14 6.55 1.25
C GLU A 110 -22.84 6.03 2.66
N SER A 111 -21.62 5.58 2.93
CA SER A 111 -21.29 5.00 4.23
C SER A 111 -21.25 6.05 5.35
N ILE A 112 -21.65 5.62 6.55
CA ILE A 112 -21.76 6.46 7.74
C ILE A 112 -21.12 5.73 8.91
N GLY A 113 -20.23 6.41 9.63
CA GLY A 113 -19.62 5.86 10.83
C GLY A 113 -18.29 6.49 11.17
N ARG A 114 -17.58 5.82 12.07
CA ARG A 114 -16.21 6.15 12.43
C ARG A 114 -15.36 4.90 12.58
N GLU A 115 -14.11 4.97 12.16
CA GLU A 115 -13.14 3.90 12.25
C GLU A 115 -11.85 4.43 12.88
N LYS A 116 -11.25 3.62 13.75
CA LYS A 116 -9.97 3.94 14.37
C LYS A 116 -8.82 3.28 13.63
N PHE A 117 -7.72 4.00 13.50
CA PHE A 117 -6.49 3.53 12.90
C PHE A 117 -5.31 3.94 13.74
N THR A 118 -4.27 3.13 13.72
CA THR A 118 -2.95 3.54 14.21
C THR A 118 -1.99 3.54 13.04
N LEU A 119 -1.35 4.68 12.82
CA LEU A 119 -0.35 4.84 11.77
C LEU A 119 1.03 4.83 12.40
N SER A 120 1.97 4.17 11.74
CA SER A 120 3.36 4.08 12.17
C SER A 120 4.28 4.73 11.14
N TYR A 121 5.31 5.39 11.65
CA TYR A 121 6.30 6.09 10.84
C TYR A 121 7.63 5.35 10.92
N TRP A 122 8.19 5.07 9.75
CA TRP A 122 9.41 4.32 9.58
C TRP A 122 10.37 5.12 8.73
N GLU A 123 11.57 5.38 9.22
CA GLU A 123 12.60 6.07 8.47
C GLU A 123 13.51 5.05 7.80
N VAL A 124 13.80 5.26 6.53
CA VAL A 124 14.82 4.53 5.78
C VAL A 124 16.20 4.96 6.28
N ILE A 125 16.92 4.07 6.99
CA ILE A 125 18.27 4.35 7.52
C ILE A 125 19.39 3.82 6.63
N LYS A 126 19.06 2.90 5.71
CA LYS A 126 19.92 2.39 4.63
C LYS A 126 19.09 2.28 3.35
N PRO A 127 19.63 2.59 2.17
CA PRO A 127 18.84 2.57 0.94
C PRO A 127 18.17 1.22 0.67
N LEU A 128 16.94 1.27 0.16
CA LEU A 128 16.15 0.11 -0.24
C LEU A 128 16.18 -0.04 -1.75
N ARG A 129 16.66 -1.17 -2.25
CA ARG A 129 16.57 -1.56 -3.66
C ARG A 129 15.18 -2.14 -3.90
N VAL A 130 14.40 -1.52 -4.76
CA VAL A 130 13.00 -1.89 -4.97
C VAL A 130 12.71 -1.98 -6.46
N ILE A 131 11.81 -2.88 -6.82
CA ILE A 131 11.31 -2.99 -8.20
C ILE A 131 9.95 -2.32 -8.28
N SER A 132 9.72 -1.58 -9.37
CA SER A 132 8.41 -1.05 -9.69
C SER A 132 7.83 -1.67 -10.95
N PHE A 133 6.53 -1.94 -10.89
CA PHE A 133 5.71 -2.34 -12.04
C PHE A 133 4.76 -1.20 -12.42
N VAL A 134 5.36 -0.11 -12.91
CA VAL A 134 4.64 1.05 -13.49
C VAL A 134 5.02 1.13 -14.97
N ALA A 135 4.00 1.18 -15.82
CA ALA A 135 4.14 1.39 -17.25
C ALA A 135 3.58 2.77 -17.64
N ASP A 136 3.84 3.21 -18.86
CA ASP A 136 3.26 4.44 -19.43
C ASP A 136 1.72 4.49 -19.38
N SER A 137 1.08 3.33 -19.44
CA SER A 137 -0.38 3.14 -19.39
C SER A 137 -0.96 3.07 -17.97
N THR A 138 -0.14 3.15 -16.92
CA THR A 138 -0.62 3.06 -15.53
C THR A 138 -1.24 4.39 -15.11
N PHE A 139 -2.56 4.42 -14.90
CA PHE A 139 -3.33 5.62 -14.54
C PHE A 139 -2.94 6.86 -15.38
N PRO A 140 -3.10 6.82 -16.71
CA PRO A 140 -2.56 7.83 -17.64
C PRO A 140 -3.04 9.26 -17.32
N GLU A 141 -4.26 9.40 -16.83
CA GLU A 141 -4.91 10.66 -16.47
C GLU A 141 -4.38 11.32 -15.20
N VAL A 142 -3.67 10.59 -14.33
CA VAL A 142 -3.11 11.13 -13.08
C VAL A 142 -1.91 12.01 -13.39
N GLN A 143 -1.92 13.24 -12.90
CA GLN A 143 -0.81 14.21 -13.08
C GLN A 143 -0.28 14.77 -11.76
N ASN A 144 -1.04 14.68 -10.67
CA ASN A 144 -0.71 15.18 -9.34
C ASN A 144 0.17 14.23 -8.51
N ASN A 145 0.47 13.02 -9.00
CA ASN A 145 1.37 12.08 -8.33
C ASN A 145 2.74 12.07 -9.00
N LYS A 146 3.70 12.84 -8.46
CA LYS A 146 5.03 12.96 -9.05
C LYS A 146 5.77 11.63 -9.12
N LEU A 147 5.71 10.81 -8.07
CA LEU A 147 6.41 9.51 -8.06
C LEU A 147 5.90 8.58 -9.16
N LEU A 148 4.58 8.54 -9.38
CA LEU A 148 3.98 7.79 -10.49
C LEU A 148 4.46 8.36 -11.83
N ASN A 149 4.42 9.69 -11.99
CA ASN A 149 4.85 10.35 -13.23
C ASN A 149 6.32 10.06 -13.56
N ASP A 150 7.21 10.18 -12.58
CA ASP A 150 8.63 9.90 -12.73
C ASP A 150 8.86 8.45 -13.19
N LEU A 151 8.15 7.48 -12.61
CA LEU A 151 8.25 6.07 -13.01
C LEU A 151 7.72 5.81 -14.43
N ARG A 152 6.63 6.49 -14.83
CA ARG A 152 6.13 6.42 -16.22
C ARG A 152 7.14 6.99 -17.21
N ASP A 153 7.82 8.08 -16.85
CA ASP A 153 8.85 8.69 -17.68
C ASP A 153 10.10 7.81 -17.78
N VAL A 154 10.49 7.15 -16.69
CA VAL A 154 11.54 6.13 -16.71
C VAL A 154 11.15 4.98 -17.64
N PHE A 155 9.93 4.45 -17.53
CA PHE A 155 9.44 3.39 -18.41
C PHE A 155 9.55 3.76 -19.89
N ARG A 156 9.14 4.98 -20.27
CA ARG A 156 9.20 5.47 -21.66
C ARG A 156 10.62 5.56 -22.22
N LYS A 157 11.60 5.80 -21.35
CA LYS A 157 13.03 5.97 -21.72
C LYS A 157 13.80 4.65 -21.75
N LEU A 158 13.30 3.60 -21.11
CA LEU A 158 13.95 2.29 -21.10
C LEU A 158 13.90 1.64 -22.48
N LEU A 159 15.03 1.06 -22.90
CA LEU A 159 15.22 0.41 -24.20
C LEU A 159 14.67 -1.04 -24.19
N PHE A 160 13.41 -1.19 -23.79
CA PHE A 160 12.70 -2.46 -23.87
C PHE A 160 12.20 -2.72 -25.29
N THR A 161 12.23 -3.97 -25.71
CA THR A 161 11.52 -4.45 -26.91
C THR A 161 10.01 -4.25 -26.72
N ASP A 162 9.24 -4.21 -27.81
CA ASP A 162 7.78 -4.05 -27.72
C ASP A 162 7.13 -5.21 -26.94
N GLN A 163 7.66 -6.43 -27.07
CA GLN A 163 7.18 -7.58 -26.31
C GLN A 163 7.40 -7.44 -24.80
N GLU A 164 8.53 -6.87 -24.38
CA GLU A 164 8.82 -6.58 -22.97
C GLU A 164 7.94 -5.46 -22.44
N LYS A 165 7.73 -4.40 -23.22
CA LYS A 165 6.81 -3.31 -22.86
C LYS A 165 5.39 -3.82 -22.65
N ASP A 166 4.91 -4.69 -23.54
CA ASP A 166 3.58 -5.29 -23.41
C ASP A 166 3.46 -6.19 -22.18
N LEU A 167 4.51 -6.95 -21.87
CA LEU A 167 4.55 -7.77 -20.65
C LEU A 167 4.55 -6.90 -19.39
N ILE A 168 5.33 -5.81 -19.35
CA ILE A 168 5.33 -4.88 -18.21
C ILE A 168 3.99 -4.19 -18.06
N ARG A 169 3.35 -3.75 -19.17
CA ARG A 169 2.00 -3.16 -19.13
C ARG A 169 0.98 -4.15 -18.57
N PHE A 170 1.05 -5.42 -19.00
CA PHE A 170 0.21 -6.47 -18.46
C PHE A 170 0.43 -6.65 -16.95
N ILE A 171 1.69 -6.82 -16.51
CA ILE A 171 2.00 -7.01 -15.08
C ILE A 171 1.60 -5.76 -14.28
N SER A 172 1.86 -4.57 -14.79
CA SER A 172 1.45 -3.32 -14.17
C SER A 172 -0.06 -3.26 -13.96
N ASN A 173 -0.84 -3.71 -14.95
CA ASN A 173 -2.29 -3.84 -14.81
C ASN A 173 -2.69 -4.85 -13.72
N GLU A 174 -1.98 -5.97 -13.58
CA GLU A 174 -2.21 -6.90 -12.45
C GLU A 174 -1.98 -6.23 -11.08
N PHE A 175 -1.03 -5.30 -11.00
CA PHE A 175 -0.82 -4.49 -9.79
C PHE A 175 -1.82 -3.34 -9.64
N SER A 176 -2.43 -2.83 -10.72
CA SER A 176 -3.32 -1.65 -10.66
C SER A 176 -4.81 -1.96 -10.83
N LYS A 177 -5.19 -3.22 -11.09
CA LYS A 177 -6.60 -3.60 -11.25
C LYS A 177 -7.36 -3.56 -9.93
N ILE A 178 -8.66 -3.25 -10.05
CA ILE A 178 -9.64 -3.46 -8.98
C ILE A 178 -9.86 -4.96 -8.87
N VAL A 179 -9.82 -5.48 -7.65
CA VAL A 179 -9.94 -6.91 -7.37
C VAL A 179 -11.09 -7.11 -6.40
N THR A 180 -11.94 -8.08 -6.71
CA THR A 180 -13.07 -8.48 -5.87
C THR A 180 -12.81 -9.78 -5.12
N ASP A 181 -11.96 -10.66 -5.67
CA ASP A 181 -11.46 -11.86 -5.01
C ASP A 181 -9.94 -11.84 -4.88
N ASN A 182 -9.43 -12.06 -3.67
CA ASN A 182 -8.00 -12.11 -3.38
C ASN A 182 -7.22 -13.11 -4.26
N LYS A 183 -7.86 -14.16 -4.81
CA LYS A 183 -7.21 -15.10 -5.75
C LYS A 183 -6.76 -14.41 -7.04
N GLU A 184 -7.41 -13.33 -7.45
CA GLU A 184 -7.01 -12.56 -8.65
C GLU A 184 -5.64 -11.89 -8.49
N TYR A 185 -5.09 -11.82 -7.26
CA TYR A 185 -3.73 -11.36 -7.00
C TYR A 185 -2.66 -12.43 -7.25
N LEU A 186 -3.01 -13.65 -7.65
CA LEU A 186 -2.07 -14.76 -7.77
C LEU A 186 -0.85 -14.41 -8.64
N ILE A 187 -1.05 -13.75 -9.77
CA ILE A 187 0.04 -13.34 -10.67
C ILE A 187 0.96 -12.32 -9.99
N SER A 188 0.41 -11.19 -9.52
CA SER A 188 1.21 -10.10 -8.93
C SER A 188 1.90 -10.53 -7.64
N ALA A 189 1.24 -11.34 -6.81
CA ALA A 189 1.76 -11.88 -5.57
C ALA A 189 2.88 -12.89 -5.81
N THR A 190 2.74 -13.77 -6.81
CA THR A 190 3.79 -14.75 -7.16
C THR A 190 5.03 -14.04 -7.67
N ILE A 191 4.88 -13.09 -8.60
CA ILE A 191 5.98 -12.28 -9.13
C ILE A 191 6.70 -11.54 -8.00
N SER A 192 5.95 -10.88 -7.11
CA SER A 192 6.53 -10.15 -5.97
C SER A 192 7.28 -11.07 -5.02
N SER A 193 6.68 -12.22 -4.69
CA SER A 193 7.26 -13.22 -3.79
C SER A 193 8.57 -13.77 -4.35
N ASP A 194 8.59 -14.13 -5.63
CA ASP A 194 9.77 -14.72 -6.26
C ASP A 194 10.90 -13.68 -6.39
N ILE A 195 10.57 -12.44 -6.76
CA ILE A 195 11.57 -11.36 -6.80
C ILE A 195 12.17 -11.14 -5.40
N ILE A 196 11.34 -10.97 -4.38
CA ILE A 196 11.81 -10.64 -3.03
C ILE A 196 12.58 -11.81 -2.39
N ASN A 197 12.12 -13.04 -2.60
CA ASN A 197 12.69 -14.21 -1.92
C ASN A 197 13.90 -14.81 -2.64
N ASN A 198 13.98 -14.66 -3.97
CA ASN A 198 15.03 -15.29 -4.78
C ASN A 198 16.10 -14.28 -5.26
N THR A 199 16.01 -13.00 -4.88
CA THR A 199 16.99 -11.97 -5.24
C THR A 199 17.38 -11.11 -4.03
N GLU A 200 18.26 -10.13 -4.23
CA GLU A 200 18.63 -9.14 -3.21
C GLU A 200 17.70 -7.92 -3.15
N ILE A 201 16.59 -7.93 -3.88
CA ILE A 201 15.62 -6.84 -3.90
C ILE A 201 14.88 -6.78 -2.57
N ASP A 202 14.82 -5.59 -1.97
CA ASP A 202 14.22 -5.37 -0.66
C ASP A 202 12.69 -5.37 -0.70
N GLY A 203 12.09 -5.05 -1.85
CA GLY A 203 10.65 -4.97 -2.00
C GLY A 203 10.14 -4.51 -3.36
N ILE A 204 8.82 -4.36 -3.46
CA ILE A 204 8.10 -3.91 -4.66
C ILE A 204 7.33 -2.61 -4.36
N ILE A 205 7.30 -1.70 -5.35
CA ILE A 205 6.49 -0.48 -5.34
C ILE A 205 5.42 -0.55 -6.41
N PHE A 206 4.19 -0.17 -6.06
CA PHE A 206 3.04 -0.16 -6.96
C PHE A 206 2.06 0.98 -6.61
N PRO A 207 1.25 1.47 -7.54
CA PRO A 207 0.30 2.56 -7.27
C PRO A 207 -0.83 2.11 -6.33
N SER A 208 -1.45 3.06 -5.63
CA SER A 208 -2.68 2.82 -4.86
C SER A 208 -3.88 2.73 -5.80
N VAL A 209 -4.57 1.59 -5.79
CA VAL A 209 -5.80 1.40 -6.58
C VAL A 209 -7.00 2.11 -5.92
N GLN A 210 -7.07 2.11 -4.59
CA GLN A 210 -8.18 2.70 -3.86
C GLN A 210 -8.31 4.21 -4.07
N LEU A 211 -7.19 4.88 -4.37
CA LEU A 211 -7.15 6.30 -4.70
C LEU A 211 -6.86 6.57 -6.17
N GLY A 212 -7.01 5.56 -7.05
CA GLY A 212 -6.81 5.71 -8.49
C GLY A 212 -5.45 6.30 -8.87
N GLY A 213 -4.40 5.95 -8.13
CA GLY A 213 -3.04 6.45 -8.37
C GLY A 213 -2.80 7.91 -7.98
N GLN A 214 -3.77 8.63 -7.41
CA GLN A 214 -3.72 10.09 -7.23
C GLN A 214 -2.65 10.58 -6.24
N ALA A 215 -2.18 9.74 -5.34
CA ALA A 215 -1.20 10.16 -4.33
C ALA A 215 -0.30 9.00 -3.88
N GLY A 216 0.99 9.31 -3.70
CA GLY A 216 2.01 8.39 -3.19
C GLY A 216 2.13 7.09 -3.97
N LEU A 217 2.89 6.14 -3.42
CA LEU A 217 2.94 4.77 -3.92
C LEU A 217 2.92 3.79 -2.74
N ASN A 218 2.24 2.67 -2.94
CA ASN A 218 2.32 1.56 -2.00
C ASN A 218 3.69 0.88 -2.14
N ILE A 219 4.21 0.39 -1.03
CA ILE A 219 5.46 -0.36 -0.96
C ILE A 219 5.26 -1.63 -0.12
N ALA A 220 5.71 -2.77 -0.64
CA ALA A 220 5.76 -4.05 0.07
C ALA A 220 7.22 -4.48 0.25
N LEU A 221 7.67 -4.61 1.49
CA LEU A 221 9.07 -4.90 1.83
C LEU A 221 9.22 -6.26 2.51
N SER A 222 10.35 -6.90 2.25
CA SER A 222 10.80 -8.08 2.97
C SER A 222 11.01 -7.80 4.46
N THR A 223 10.85 -8.83 5.29
CA THR A 223 11.14 -8.74 6.72
C THR A 223 12.63 -8.45 6.99
N LYS A 224 13.53 -8.95 6.12
CA LYS A 224 14.98 -8.69 6.17
C LYS A 224 15.27 -7.20 6.01
N ALA A 225 14.68 -6.56 4.99
CA ALA A 225 14.84 -5.14 4.73
C ALA A 225 14.31 -4.29 5.89
N VAL A 226 13.11 -4.56 6.37
CA VAL A 226 12.48 -3.80 7.47
C VAL A 226 13.25 -3.93 8.78
N ASN A 227 13.87 -5.09 9.04
CA ASN A 227 14.66 -5.30 10.25
C ASN A 227 16.04 -4.65 10.20
N SER A 228 16.64 -4.49 9.01
CA SER A 228 18.03 -4.05 8.86
C SER A 228 18.20 -2.64 8.27
N LYS A 229 17.16 -2.11 7.61
CA LYS A 229 17.20 -0.86 6.83
C LYS A 229 16.16 0.16 7.26
N LEU A 230 15.21 -0.19 8.14
CA LEU A 230 14.20 0.73 8.66
C LEU A 230 14.34 0.98 10.17
N ARG A 231 14.11 2.22 10.58
CA ARG A 231 14.00 2.65 11.97
C ARG A 231 12.57 3.04 12.30
N PHE A 232 11.97 2.38 13.29
CA PHE A 232 10.65 2.76 13.82
C PHE A 232 10.77 4.06 14.63
N ILE A 233 9.96 5.05 14.27
CA ILE A 233 10.01 6.40 14.86
C ILE A 233 8.90 6.59 15.88
N ARG A 234 7.65 6.38 15.47
CA ARG A 234 6.47 6.64 16.30
C ARG A 234 5.21 5.98 15.77
N THR A 235 4.18 5.98 16.61
CA THR A 235 2.80 5.75 16.20
C THR A 235 1.93 6.98 16.41
N ILE A 236 0.90 7.14 15.58
CA ILE A 236 -0.11 8.18 15.70
C ILE A 236 -1.49 7.52 15.57
N GLY A 237 -2.30 7.62 16.63
CA GLY A 237 -3.69 7.19 16.61
C GLY A 237 -4.55 8.18 15.84
N HIS A 238 -5.41 7.67 14.98
CA HIS A 238 -6.32 8.44 14.15
C HIS A 238 -7.74 7.90 14.24
N THR A 239 -8.71 8.78 14.02
CA THR A 239 -10.10 8.40 13.74
C THR A 239 -10.52 9.01 12.42
N LEU A 240 -10.99 8.15 11.51
CA LEU A 240 -11.76 8.56 10.33
C LEU A 240 -13.20 8.70 10.75
N TYR A 241 -13.79 9.87 10.52
CA TYR A 241 -15.22 10.11 10.65
C TYR A 241 -15.79 10.30 9.26
N LYS A 242 -16.92 9.65 8.96
CA LYS A 242 -17.56 9.75 7.65
C LYS A 242 -19.07 9.86 7.82
N ASN A 243 -19.65 10.84 7.15
CA ASN A 243 -21.09 10.98 6.98
C ASN A 243 -21.37 11.18 5.49
N ARG A 244 -21.72 10.09 4.82
CA ARG A 244 -21.89 10.07 3.37
C ARG A 244 -20.65 10.63 2.65
N ASP A 245 -20.83 11.66 1.84
CA ASP A 245 -19.79 12.26 1.01
C ASP A 245 -18.78 13.09 1.79
N LYS A 246 -19.08 13.41 3.05
CA LYS A 246 -18.19 14.14 3.93
C LYS A 246 -17.34 13.20 4.76
N SER A 247 -16.04 13.44 4.78
CA SER A 247 -15.09 12.70 5.61
C SER A 247 -14.12 13.65 6.29
N LEU A 248 -13.73 13.28 7.51
CA LEU A 248 -12.74 14.01 8.30
C LEU A 248 -11.81 13.01 8.97
N LEU A 249 -10.52 13.14 8.68
CA LEU A 249 -9.48 12.36 9.33
C LEU A 249 -8.87 13.18 10.46
N ARG A 250 -8.82 12.61 11.67
CA ARG A 250 -8.29 13.29 12.86
C ARG A 250 -7.16 12.50 13.49
N MET A 251 -6.13 13.20 13.93
CA MET A 251 -5.12 12.68 14.84
C MET A 251 -5.60 12.83 16.28
N GLU A 252 -5.53 11.77 17.06
CA GLU A 252 -5.98 11.77 18.47
C GLU A 252 -4.81 11.70 19.44
N LYS A 253 -3.78 10.91 19.12
CA LYS A 253 -2.66 10.67 20.03
C LYS A 253 -1.37 10.36 19.29
N VAL A 254 -0.25 10.68 19.91
CA VAL A 254 1.09 10.37 19.41
C VAL A 254 1.84 9.58 20.46
N THR A 255 2.45 8.46 20.05
CA THR A 255 3.38 7.70 20.90
C THR A 255 4.73 7.65 20.21
N GLU A 256 5.66 8.46 20.71
CA GLU A 256 7.06 8.43 20.30
C GLU A 256 7.72 7.13 20.78
N ASN A 257 8.67 6.59 20.00
CA ASN A 257 9.32 5.33 20.33
C ASN A 257 10.01 5.39 21.70
N LYS A 258 9.66 4.46 22.59
CA LYS A 258 10.13 4.38 24.00
C LYS A 258 9.70 5.54 24.92
N CYS A 259 8.82 6.42 24.47
CA CYS A 259 8.28 7.52 25.28
C CYS A 259 6.82 7.26 25.68
N LYS A 260 6.31 8.07 26.61
CA LYS A 260 4.88 8.05 26.97
C LYS A 260 4.03 8.56 25.82
N THR A 261 2.86 7.94 25.63
CA THR A 261 1.80 8.43 24.75
C THR A 261 1.36 9.82 25.21
N LYS A 262 1.29 10.75 24.26
CA LYS A 262 0.70 12.07 24.45
C LYS A 262 -0.63 12.09 23.72
N ASP A 263 -1.71 12.30 24.47
CA ASP A 263 -2.96 12.72 23.87
C ASP A 263 -2.76 14.12 23.30
N LEU A 264 -3.21 14.32 22.07
CA LEU A 264 -3.24 15.64 21.48
C LEU A 264 -4.42 16.35 22.15
N ASN A 265 -4.17 16.92 23.33
CA ASN A 265 -5.21 17.47 24.20
C ASN A 265 -5.95 18.63 23.52
N GLN A 266 -7.26 18.65 23.76
CA GLN A 266 -8.28 19.64 23.39
C GLN A 266 -8.77 19.57 21.95
N PHE A 267 -9.74 18.69 21.71
CA PHE A 267 -10.52 18.74 20.48
C PHE A 267 -11.95 19.16 20.76
N ASN A 268 -12.34 20.27 20.15
CA ASN A 268 -13.72 20.71 20.09
C ASN A 268 -14.48 19.82 19.09
N ASN A 269 -15.40 19.00 19.60
CA ASN A 269 -16.28 18.17 18.77
C ASN A 269 -17.06 19.00 17.75
N GLN A 270 -17.24 20.31 17.97
CA GLN A 270 -17.93 21.21 17.05
C GLN A 270 -17.35 21.19 15.63
N ILE A 271 -16.03 21.02 15.46
CA ILE A 271 -15.43 20.91 14.13
C ILE A 271 -15.97 19.68 13.41
N ILE A 272 -16.02 18.52 14.08
CA ILE A 272 -16.55 17.28 13.51
C ILE A 272 -18.03 17.47 13.15
N LEU A 273 -18.81 18.07 14.04
CA LEU A 273 -20.24 18.31 13.82
C LEU A 273 -20.47 19.21 12.60
N ASN A 274 -19.71 20.31 12.49
CA ASN A 274 -19.82 21.28 11.40
C ASN A 274 -19.38 20.68 10.06
N GLU A 275 -18.17 20.10 10.02
CA GLU A 275 -17.61 19.53 8.79
C GLU A 275 -18.48 18.40 8.25
N LEU A 276 -19.01 17.53 9.13
CA LEU A 276 -19.81 16.37 8.72
C LEU A 276 -21.32 16.66 8.65
N ASN A 277 -21.74 17.87 9.03
CA ASN A 277 -23.16 18.28 9.10
C ASN A 277 -24.02 17.30 9.92
N ILE A 278 -23.59 17.02 11.15
CA ILE A 278 -24.28 16.16 12.11
C ILE A 278 -24.51 16.92 13.43
N LYS A 279 -25.52 16.52 14.20
CA LYS A 279 -25.84 17.17 15.49
C LYS A 279 -25.09 16.54 16.66
N SER A 280 -24.70 15.27 16.51
CA SER A 280 -23.98 14.52 17.53
C SER A 280 -23.05 13.48 16.92
N ILE A 281 -21.87 13.29 17.53
CA ILE A 281 -20.95 12.19 17.18
C ILE A 281 -21.62 10.81 17.36
N LYS A 282 -22.67 10.72 18.20
CA LYS A 282 -23.44 9.47 18.37
C LYS A 282 -24.15 9.01 17.09
N GLU A 283 -24.34 9.89 16.11
CA GLU A 283 -24.88 9.55 14.78
C GLU A 283 -23.88 8.72 13.95
N LEU A 284 -22.60 8.68 14.36
CA LEU A 284 -21.54 7.94 13.68
C LEU A 284 -21.20 6.66 14.46
N PRO A 285 -21.75 5.49 14.09
CA PRO A 285 -21.43 4.23 14.75
C PRO A 285 -19.92 3.94 14.65
N LEU A 286 -19.34 3.43 15.73
CA LEU A 286 -17.95 2.95 15.71
C LEU A 286 -17.92 1.59 15.02
N ILE A 287 -17.21 1.51 13.89
CA ILE A 287 -17.00 0.28 13.14
C ILE A 287 -15.69 -0.34 13.62
N ILE A 288 -15.79 -1.56 14.15
CA ILE A 288 -14.66 -2.35 14.67
C ILE A 288 -14.01 -3.15 13.53
#